data_AF-A0A969KS53-F1
#
_entry.id   AF-A0A969KS53-F1
#
_cell.length_a   1.000
_cell.length_b   1.000
_cell.length_c   1.000
_cell.angle_alpha   90.00
_cell.angle_beta   90.00
_cell.angle_gamma   90.00
#
_symmetry.space_group_name_H-M   'P 1'
#
loop_
_entity.id
_entity.type
_entity.pdbx_description
1 polymer ?
#
loop_
_entity_poly.entity_id
_entity_poly.type
_entity_poly.pdbx_seq_one_letter_code
_entity_poly.pdbx_strand_id
1 'polypeptide(L)'
;MRVLLDTNIIIYREANKPPRQEIGILFRWLDQLHHQKCIHPKTIEEIRRHKDQSVVSAFEAKITNYHQLKTLALESTSISTIRAKYDRNNNDSIDTDILNEVFCQRVDFLITEDRKIHKKASELGILERVFTIDAFLEKVTAENPELSDYKVLSVKKEFFGNLNLRDTFFDSFRRDYKEFDDWFNRKSDEIAYICTSETDKIVAFLYVKIEERDECYSDIVPAFNPAKRLKIGTLKVISNGY
;
A
#
# COMPACT_ATOMS: atom_id res chain seq x y z
N MET A 1 -12.25 4.79 16.35
CA MET A 1 -11.21 3.76 16.56
C MET A 1 -9.87 4.42 16.89
N ARG A 2 -8.98 3.73 17.61
CA ARG A 2 -7.62 4.14 17.96
C ARG A 2 -6.65 3.48 16.98
N VAL A 3 -5.96 4.29 16.18
CA VAL A 3 -5.05 3.80 15.14
C VAL A 3 -3.63 4.19 15.52
N LEU A 4 -2.78 3.20 15.78
CA LEU A 4 -1.36 3.40 16.06
C LEU A 4 -0.60 3.58 14.75
N LEU A 5 0.21 4.63 14.68
CA LEU A 5 1.01 4.94 13.50
C LEU A 5 2.47 4.58 13.76
N ASP A 6 3.07 3.87 12.80
CA ASP A 6 4.49 3.57 12.78
C ASP A 6 5.35 4.84 12.65
N THR A 7 6.57 4.79 13.19
CA THR A 7 7.55 5.88 13.18
C THR A 7 7.78 6.42 11.78
N ASN A 8 7.95 5.54 10.78
CA ASN A 8 8.21 5.96 9.40
C ASN A 8 7.05 6.74 8.78
N ILE A 9 5.80 6.38 9.08
CA ILE A 9 4.61 7.09 8.59
C ILE A 9 4.59 8.52 9.12
N ILE A 10 4.92 8.68 10.41
CA ILE A 10 4.99 10.00 11.05
C ILE A 10 6.16 10.81 10.50
N ILE A 11 7.35 10.21 10.36
CA ILE A 11 8.52 10.88 9.77
C ILE A 11 8.20 11.38 8.36
N TYR A 12 7.63 10.53 7.50
CA TYR A 12 7.29 10.92 6.13
C TYR A 12 6.18 11.97 6.07
N ARG A 13 5.26 11.99 7.06
CA ARG A 13 4.26 13.06 7.19
C ARG A 13 4.91 14.41 7.49
N GLU A 14 5.96 14.43 8.29
CA GLU A 14 6.62 15.64 8.77
C GLU A 14 7.85 16.08 7.94
N ALA A 15 8.32 15.22 7.04
CA ALA A 15 9.45 15.52 6.17
C ALA A 15 9.15 16.60 5.13
N ASN A 16 10.12 17.49 4.92
CA ASN A 16 10.06 18.54 3.91
C ASN A 16 10.43 17.99 2.51
N LYS A 17 9.41 17.54 1.78
CA LYS A 17 9.39 17.22 0.33
C LYS A 17 10.13 15.95 -0.16
N PRO A 18 9.65 15.37 -1.29
CA PRO A 18 8.28 15.52 -1.81
C PRO A 18 7.31 14.74 -0.90
N PRO A 19 6.12 15.29 -0.60
CA PRO A 19 5.12 14.60 0.20
C PRO A 19 4.67 13.33 -0.53
N ARG A 20 4.69 12.18 0.15
CA ARG A 20 3.99 10.99 -0.34
C ARG A 20 2.50 11.27 -0.30
N GLN A 21 1.85 11.28 -1.46
CA GLN A 21 0.43 11.61 -1.60
C GLN A 21 -0.43 10.63 -0.77
N GLU A 22 -0.10 9.34 -0.78
CA GLU A 22 -0.69 8.28 0.08
C GLU A 22 -0.84 8.69 1.55
N ILE A 23 0.18 9.35 2.13
CA ILE A 23 0.17 9.74 3.55
C ILE A 23 -0.80 10.91 3.78
N GLY A 24 -0.89 11.85 2.84
CA GLY A 24 -1.88 12.93 2.91
C GLY A 24 -3.30 12.38 2.87
N ILE A 25 -3.54 11.38 2.04
CA ILE A 25 -4.82 10.69 1.89
C ILE A 25 -5.16 9.91 3.16
N LEU A 26 -4.19 9.15 3.68
CA LEU A 26 -4.33 8.41 4.94
C LEU A 26 -4.81 9.31 6.09
N PHE A 27 -4.12 10.43 6.33
CA PHE A 27 -4.46 11.32 7.43
C PHE A 27 -5.84 11.97 7.24
N ARG A 28 -6.22 12.29 5.99
CA ARG A 28 -7.56 12.80 5.68
C ARG A 28 -8.64 11.78 6.04
N TRP A 29 -8.45 10.51 5.67
CA TRP A 29 -9.38 9.44 6.02
C TRP A 29 -9.47 9.22 7.53
N LEU A 30 -8.32 9.23 8.23
CA LEU A 30 -8.32 9.13 9.69
C LEU A 30 -9.12 10.28 10.33
N ASP A 31 -9.04 11.48 9.78
CA ASP A 31 -9.79 12.64 10.28
C ASP A 31 -11.29 12.56 9.95
N GLN A 32 -11.65 12.20 8.71
CA GLN A 32 -13.04 12.06 8.26
C GLN A 32 -13.79 10.96 9.02
N LEU A 33 -13.12 9.86 9.33
CA LEU A 33 -13.67 8.75 10.11
C LEU A 33 -13.57 8.98 11.62
N HIS A 34 -13.13 10.17 12.05
CA HIS A 34 -12.93 10.54 13.44
C HIS A 34 -12.09 9.50 14.23
N HIS A 35 -11.09 8.93 13.57
CA HIS A 35 -10.15 8.00 14.19
C HIS A 35 -9.12 8.75 15.03
N GLN A 36 -8.83 8.21 16.21
CA GLN A 36 -7.82 8.76 17.10
C GLN A 36 -6.44 8.28 16.65
N LYS A 37 -5.65 9.19 16.10
CA LYS A 37 -4.25 8.98 15.70
C LYS A 37 -3.40 8.79 16.95
N CYS A 38 -2.93 7.58 17.20
CA CYS A 38 -2.16 7.23 18.38
C CYS A 38 -0.67 7.14 18.06
N ILE A 39 0.17 7.46 19.05
CA ILE A 39 1.63 7.38 18.94
C ILE A 39 2.22 6.68 20.17
N HIS A 40 3.20 5.82 19.93
CA HIS A 40 3.89 5.08 20.98
C HIS A 40 5.03 5.92 21.60
N PRO A 41 5.29 5.87 22.93
CA PRO A 41 6.37 6.62 23.56
C PRO A 41 7.76 6.38 22.95
N LYS A 42 8.07 5.13 22.57
CA LYS A 42 9.36 4.81 21.95
C LYS A 42 9.50 5.42 20.54
N THR A 43 8.40 5.56 19.80
CA THR A 43 8.38 6.28 18.51
C THR A 43 8.70 7.77 18.71
N ILE A 44 8.21 8.39 19.78
CA ILE A 44 8.56 9.79 20.12
C ILE A 44 10.06 9.92 20.38
N GLU A 45 10.64 9.02 21.17
CA GLU A 45 12.08 9.01 21.43
C GLU A 45 12.91 8.79 20.16
N GLU A 46 12.44 7.92 19.26
CA GLU A 46 13.07 7.65 17.97
C GLU A 46 13.06 8.88 17.07
N ILE A 47 11.90 9.55 16.93
CA ILE A 47 11.78 10.77 16.12
C ILE A 47 12.65 11.89 16.70
N ARG A 48 12.73 12.04 18.02
CA ARG A 48 13.61 13.05 18.66
C ARG A 48 15.09 12.83 18.40
N ARG A 49 15.51 11.59 18.14
CA ARG A 49 16.89 11.23 17.78
C ARG A 49 17.14 11.28 16.27
N HIS A 50 16.15 11.66 15.48
CA HIS A 50 16.27 11.69 14.03
C HIS A 50 17.33 12.70 13.58
N LYS A 51 18.09 12.35 12.54
CA LYS A 51 19.23 13.16 12.06
C LYS A 51 18.80 14.51 11.50
N ASP A 52 17.65 14.53 10.81
CA ASP A 52 17.09 15.75 10.24
C ASP A 52 16.33 16.55 11.29
N GLN A 53 16.93 17.66 11.74
CA GLN A 53 16.36 18.56 12.74
C GLN A 53 15.10 19.28 12.25
N SER A 54 14.88 19.38 10.94
CA SER A 54 13.66 19.96 10.39
C SER A 54 12.45 19.04 10.64
N VAL A 55 12.63 17.72 10.49
CA VAL A 55 11.62 16.70 10.83
C VAL A 55 11.30 16.74 12.33
N VAL A 56 12.32 16.77 13.18
CA VAL A 56 12.13 16.83 14.64
C VAL A 56 11.34 18.09 15.02
N SER A 57 11.72 19.24 14.48
CA SER A 57 11.07 20.51 14.78
C SER A 57 9.62 20.54 14.30
N ALA A 58 9.35 20.02 13.09
CA ALA A 58 8.01 19.90 12.54
C ALA A 58 7.13 18.95 13.37
N PHE A 59 7.70 17.84 13.82
CA PHE A 59 7.03 16.87 14.68
C PHE A 59 6.70 17.45 16.05
N GLU A 60 7.66 18.08 16.74
CA GLU A 60 7.43 18.69 18.07
C GLU A 60 6.33 19.77 18.03
N ALA A 61 6.26 20.54 16.94
CA ALA A 61 5.19 21.52 16.76
C ALA A 61 3.78 20.89 16.61
N LYS A 62 3.70 19.61 16.24
CA LYS A 62 2.44 18.91 15.90
C LYS A 62 2.16 17.69 16.76
N ILE A 63 3.04 17.32 17.70
CA ILE A 63 2.89 16.14 18.55
C ILE A 63 1.57 16.15 19.33
N THR A 64 1.06 17.33 19.66
CA THR A 64 -0.25 17.57 20.30
C THR A 64 -1.44 17.08 19.49
N ASN A 65 -1.30 16.91 18.17
CA ASN A 65 -2.33 16.35 17.29
C ASN A 65 -2.43 14.82 17.36
N TYR A 66 -1.49 14.17 18.06
CA TYR A 66 -1.47 12.74 18.26
C TYR A 66 -1.83 12.40 19.70
N HIS A 67 -2.61 11.34 19.88
CA HIS A 67 -2.89 10.78 21.19
C HIS A 67 -1.73 9.89 21.64
N GLN A 68 -0.91 10.39 22.54
CA GLN A 68 0.20 9.62 23.11
C GLN A 68 -0.31 8.53 24.04
N LEU A 69 0.14 7.29 23.82
CA LEU A 69 -0.09 6.20 24.76
C LEU A 69 0.66 6.49 26.08
N LYS A 70 -0.07 6.56 27.19
CA LYS A 70 0.49 6.95 28.50
C LYS A 70 1.10 5.79 29.28
N THR A 71 0.79 4.56 28.89
CA THR A 71 1.22 3.33 29.58
C THR A 71 1.60 2.28 28.55
N LEU A 72 2.44 1.32 28.94
CA LEU A 72 2.89 0.22 28.10
C LEU A 72 2.15 -1.08 28.43
N ALA A 73 1.90 -1.89 27.41
CA ALA A 73 1.25 -3.18 27.54
C ALA A 73 2.14 -4.12 28.35
N LEU A 74 1.54 -4.86 29.27
CA LEU A 74 2.25 -5.93 29.94
C LEU A 74 2.59 -7.00 28.91
N GLU A 75 3.78 -7.58 29.05
CA GLU A 75 4.24 -8.58 28.09
C GLU A 75 3.51 -9.90 28.32
N SER A 76 2.95 -10.45 27.24
CA SER A 76 2.37 -11.80 27.24
C SER A 76 3.40 -12.83 26.81
N THR A 77 3.18 -14.10 27.16
CA THR A 77 4.07 -15.20 26.77
C THR A 77 4.21 -15.34 25.25
N SER A 78 3.15 -15.06 24.49
CA SER A 78 3.17 -15.04 23.02
C SER A 78 4.12 -13.97 22.48
N ILE A 79 4.10 -12.77 23.07
CA ILE A 79 4.98 -11.67 22.68
C ILE A 79 6.43 -11.97 23.05
N SER A 80 6.69 -12.53 24.23
CA SER A 80 8.04 -12.97 24.62
C SER A 80 8.61 -14.00 23.66
N THR A 81 7.77 -14.90 23.15
CA THR A 81 8.17 -15.92 22.15
C THR A 81 8.54 -15.27 20.82
N ILE A 82 7.73 -14.33 20.34
CA ILE A 82 8.02 -13.55 19.12
C ILE A 82 9.31 -12.76 19.29
N ARG A 83 9.50 -12.10 20.43
CA ARG A 83 10.70 -11.34 20.78
C ARG A 83 11.95 -12.21 20.70
N ALA A 84 11.94 -13.37 21.36
CA ALA A 84 13.07 -14.30 21.34
C ALA A 84 13.41 -14.82 19.94
N LYS A 85 12.40 -14.94 19.06
CA LYS A 85 12.57 -15.47 17.70
C LYS A 85 13.05 -14.42 16.70
N TYR A 86 12.56 -13.20 16.79
CA TYR A 86 12.73 -12.18 15.74
C TYR A 86 13.63 -11.00 16.14
N ASP A 87 13.75 -10.67 17.42
CA ASP A 87 14.42 -9.43 17.83
C ASP A 87 15.93 -9.61 17.92
N ARG A 88 16.67 -8.85 17.11
CA ARG A 88 18.15 -8.90 17.07
C ARG A 88 18.81 -7.59 17.49
N ASN A 89 18.04 -6.50 17.51
CA ASN A 89 18.51 -5.18 17.86
C ASN A 89 17.38 -4.39 18.57
N ASN A 90 17.71 -3.18 19.02
CA ASN A 90 16.77 -2.32 19.73
C ASN A 90 15.56 -1.90 18.88
N ASN A 91 15.71 -1.78 17.55
CA ASN A 91 14.60 -1.41 16.68
C ASN A 91 13.60 -2.57 16.58
N ASP A 92 14.08 -3.80 16.34
CA ASP A 92 13.20 -4.97 16.33
C ASP A 92 12.44 -5.10 17.68
N SER A 93 13.10 -4.72 18.79
CA SER A 93 12.48 -4.68 20.11
C SER A 93 11.36 -3.64 20.23
N ILE A 94 11.56 -2.44 19.67
CA ILE A 94 10.55 -1.38 19.63
C ILE A 94 9.37 -1.83 18.77
N ASP A 95 9.62 -2.45 17.63
CA ASP A 95 8.59 -2.99 16.75
C ASP A 95 7.70 -4.01 17.48
N THR A 96 8.30 -4.89 18.28
CA THR A 96 7.58 -5.86 19.10
C THR A 96 6.75 -5.18 20.19
N ASP A 97 7.25 -4.11 20.81
CA ASP A 97 6.48 -3.34 21.80
C ASP A 97 5.27 -2.66 21.16
N ILE A 98 5.44 -2.03 20.00
CA ILE A 98 4.37 -1.42 19.21
C ILE A 98 3.31 -2.48 18.87
N LEU A 99 3.74 -3.66 18.43
CA LEU A 99 2.84 -4.76 18.10
C LEU A 99 2.13 -5.34 19.34
N ASN A 100 2.78 -5.32 20.51
CA ASN A 100 2.17 -5.74 21.77
C ASN A 100 0.95 -4.86 22.13
N GLU A 101 1.00 -3.56 21.86
CA GLU A 101 -0.15 -2.67 22.09
C GLU A 101 -1.38 -3.07 21.26
N VAL A 102 -1.17 -3.55 20.03
CA VAL A 102 -2.23 -4.08 19.17
C VAL A 102 -2.72 -5.42 19.72
N PHE A 103 -1.80 -6.32 20.04
CA PHE A 103 -2.10 -7.66 20.56
C PHE A 103 -2.97 -7.60 21.82
N CYS A 104 -2.62 -6.72 22.76
CA CYS A 104 -3.37 -6.48 23.99
C CYS A 104 -4.66 -5.64 23.81
N GLN A 105 -5.06 -5.36 22.57
CA GLN A 105 -6.29 -4.62 22.23
C GLN A 105 -6.36 -3.20 22.84
N ARG A 106 -5.21 -2.55 23.04
CA ARG A 106 -5.18 -1.15 23.52
C ARG A 106 -5.39 -0.15 22.39
N VAL A 107 -4.99 -0.53 21.19
CA VAL A 107 -5.28 0.17 19.93
C VAL A 107 -6.01 -0.78 19.01
N ASP A 108 -6.90 -0.27 18.17
CA ASP A 108 -7.71 -1.10 17.27
C ASP A 108 -6.85 -1.63 16.13
N PHE A 109 -6.09 -0.72 15.50
CA PHE A 109 -5.24 -1.01 14.33
C PHE A 109 -3.84 -0.43 14.47
N LEU A 110 -2.88 -1.04 13.77
CA LEU A 110 -1.55 -0.51 13.50
C LEU A 110 -1.40 -0.31 11.99
N ILE A 111 -0.87 0.84 11.59
CA ILE A 111 -0.49 1.10 10.19
C ILE A 111 1.03 1.13 10.10
N THR A 112 1.61 0.24 9.29
CA THR A 112 3.05 0.10 9.06
C THR A 112 3.33 -0.53 7.69
N GLU A 113 4.43 -0.08 7.07
CA GLU A 113 4.97 -0.68 5.83
C GLU A 113 6.04 -1.75 6.11
N ASP A 114 6.39 -2.02 7.38
CA ASP A 114 7.44 -2.98 7.72
C ASP A 114 6.95 -4.43 7.63
N ARG A 115 7.46 -5.14 6.61
CA ARG A 115 7.18 -6.55 6.36
C ARG A 115 7.52 -7.47 7.54
N LYS A 116 8.50 -7.14 8.38
CA LYS A 116 8.83 -7.90 9.59
C LYS A 116 7.70 -7.80 10.62
N ILE A 117 7.11 -6.63 10.79
CA ILE A 117 5.98 -6.44 11.71
C ILE A 117 4.78 -7.25 11.22
N HIS A 118 4.48 -7.22 9.92
CA HIS A 118 3.44 -8.05 9.31
C HIS A 118 3.67 -9.55 9.53
N LYS A 119 4.91 -10.02 9.43
CA LYS A 119 5.27 -11.43 9.75
C LYS A 119 5.01 -11.77 11.22
N LYS A 120 5.45 -10.91 12.14
CA LYS A 120 5.20 -11.09 13.58
C LYS A 120 3.69 -11.11 13.88
N ALA A 121 2.92 -10.20 13.27
CA ALA A 121 1.47 -10.09 13.42
C ALA A 121 0.73 -11.34 12.90
N SER A 122 1.19 -11.90 11.79
CA SER A 122 0.65 -13.15 11.24
C SER A 122 0.84 -14.33 12.19
N GLU A 123 2.04 -14.47 12.79
CA GLU A 123 2.30 -15.54 13.76
C GLU A 123 1.53 -15.36 15.09
N LEU A 124 1.27 -14.11 15.47
CA LEU A 124 0.42 -13.77 16.62
C LEU A 124 -1.09 -13.90 16.35
N GLY A 125 -1.50 -14.16 15.12
CA GLY A 125 -2.92 -14.27 14.75
C GLY A 125 -3.68 -12.95 14.78
N ILE A 126 -2.99 -11.81 14.59
CA ILE A 126 -3.58 -10.46 14.63
C ILE A 126 -3.37 -9.69 13.31
N LEU A 127 -3.11 -10.40 12.21
CA LEU A 127 -2.80 -9.79 10.91
C LEU A 127 -3.92 -8.87 10.41
N GLU A 128 -5.18 -9.22 10.68
CA GLU A 128 -6.37 -8.41 10.35
C GLU A 128 -6.43 -7.02 11.01
N ARG A 129 -5.52 -6.74 11.95
CA ARG A 129 -5.42 -5.48 12.69
C ARG A 129 -4.15 -4.71 12.37
N VAL A 130 -3.33 -5.21 11.44
CA VAL A 130 -2.08 -4.57 11.02
C VAL A 130 -2.14 -4.33 9.51
N PHE A 131 -2.12 -3.06 9.11
CA PHE A 131 -2.35 -2.63 7.74
C PHE A 131 -1.11 -1.95 7.16
N THR A 132 -0.87 -2.14 5.87
CA THR A 132 -0.15 -1.14 5.06
C THR A 132 -1.07 0.06 4.81
N ILE A 133 -0.51 1.16 4.32
CA ILE A 133 -1.31 2.34 3.93
C ILE A 133 -2.36 1.92 2.89
N ASP A 134 -1.94 1.25 1.82
CA ASP A 134 -2.83 0.78 0.75
C ASP A 134 -3.95 -0.12 1.29
N ALA A 135 -3.63 -1.11 2.12
CA ALA A 135 -4.62 -2.03 2.67
C ALA A 135 -5.63 -1.32 3.60
N PHE A 136 -5.17 -0.33 4.37
CA PHE A 136 -6.06 0.49 5.18
C PHE A 136 -6.97 1.35 4.31
N LEU A 137 -6.43 1.99 3.26
CA LEU A 137 -7.18 2.82 2.33
C LEU A 137 -8.23 2.02 1.57
N GLU A 138 -7.89 0.82 1.11
CA GLU A 138 -8.82 -0.11 0.47
C GLU A 138 -9.98 -0.46 1.42
N LYS A 139 -9.66 -0.86 2.65
CA LYS A 139 -10.65 -1.19 3.68
C LYS A 139 -11.60 -0.03 3.95
N VAL A 140 -11.09 1.15 4.26
CA VAL A 140 -11.94 2.29 4.64
C VAL A 140 -12.77 2.80 3.47
N THR A 141 -12.25 2.71 2.25
CA THR A 141 -12.99 3.05 1.02
C THR A 141 -14.12 2.06 0.79
N ALA A 142 -13.87 0.76 0.93
CA ALA A 142 -14.89 -0.29 0.78
C ALA A 142 -15.99 -0.18 1.85
N GLU A 143 -15.63 0.22 3.07
CA GLU A 143 -16.57 0.41 4.18
C GLU A 143 -17.33 1.73 4.13
N ASN A 144 -16.81 2.74 3.44
CA ASN A 144 -17.38 4.09 3.40
C ASN A 144 -17.43 4.64 1.96
N PRO A 145 -18.17 3.98 1.05
CA PRO A 145 -18.22 4.40 -0.36
C PRO A 145 -18.76 5.82 -0.55
N GLU A 146 -19.65 6.28 0.34
CA GLU A 146 -20.23 7.63 0.31
C GLU A 146 -19.24 8.74 0.73
N LEU A 147 -18.19 8.40 1.48
CA LEU A 147 -17.16 9.33 1.93
C LEU A 147 -15.99 9.44 0.94
N SER A 148 -15.99 8.64 -0.13
CA SER A 148 -14.97 8.72 -1.17
C SER A 148 -15.23 9.93 -2.09
N ASP A 149 -14.87 11.12 -1.62
CA ASP A 149 -14.68 12.29 -2.51
C ASP A 149 -13.37 12.16 -3.31
N TYR A 150 -12.57 11.14 -2.98
CA TYR A 150 -11.52 10.61 -3.84
C TYR A 150 -12.16 9.74 -4.91
N LYS A 151 -12.00 10.12 -6.18
CA LYS A 151 -12.00 9.15 -7.27
C LYS A 151 -10.87 8.18 -6.97
N VAL A 152 -11.17 7.10 -6.25
CA VAL A 152 -10.42 5.85 -6.39
C VAL A 152 -10.22 5.70 -7.88
N LEU A 153 -8.97 5.48 -8.31
CA LEU A 153 -8.67 5.15 -9.69
C LEU A 153 -9.55 3.97 -10.08
N SER A 154 -10.73 4.26 -10.60
CA SER A 154 -11.72 3.26 -10.90
C SER A 154 -11.22 2.58 -12.14
N VAL A 155 -11.06 1.27 -12.05
CA VAL A 155 -10.74 0.47 -13.21
C VAL A 155 -11.88 0.64 -14.20
N LYS A 156 -11.58 1.27 -15.33
CA LYS A 156 -12.53 1.45 -16.44
C LYS A 156 -12.20 0.47 -17.54
N LYS A 157 -13.24 -0.11 -18.13
CA LYS A 157 -13.12 -0.82 -19.41
C LYS A 157 -13.08 0.22 -20.52
N GLU A 158 -12.11 0.10 -21.41
CA GLU A 158 -11.97 0.97 -22.56
C GLU A 158 -11.49 0.17 -23.76
N PHE A 159 -11.90 0.56 -24.96
CA PHE A 159 -11.36 -0.04 -26.19
C PHE A 159 -9.94 0.44 -26.43
N PHE A 160 -9.05 -0.43 -26.90
CA PHE A 160 -7.70 -0.02 -27.31
C PHE A 160 -7.75 1.16 -28.28
N GLY A 161 -8.66 1.13 -29.26
CA GLY A 161 -8.80 2.18 -30.26
C GLY A 161 -9.14 3.56 -29.70
N ASN A 162 -9.67 3.64 -28.48
CA ASN A 162 -10.01 4.90 -27.81
C ASN A 162 -8.85 5.46 -26.97
N LEU A 163 -7.80 4.66 -26.74
CA LEU A 163 -6.66 5.08 -25.93
C LEU A 163 -5.66 5.87 -26.77
N ASN A 164 -5.07 6.90 -26.16
CA ASN A 164 -4.00 7.63 -26.81
C ASN A 164 -2.70 6.79 -26.80
N LEU A 165 -2.46 6.06 -27.89
CA LEU A 165 -1.23 5.27 -28.06
C LEU A 165 0.05 6.11 -27.94
N ARG A 166 -0.01 7.41 -28.24
CA ARG A 166 1.14 8.33 -28.10
C ARG A 166 1.39 8.80 -26.67
N ASP A 167 0.59 8.36 -25.70
CA ASP A 167 0.83 8.64 -24.28
C ASP A 167 2.21 8.09 -23.86
N THR A 168 2.94 8.86 -23.06
CA THR A 168 4.27 8.49 -22.55
C THR A 168 4.20 7.28 -21.63
N PHE A 169 3.02 6.96 -21.10
CA PHE A 169 2.73 5.69 -20.43
C PHE A 169 3.19 4.49 -21.27
N PHE A 170 3.07 4.55 -22.61
CA PHE A 170 3.43 3.42 -23.49
C PHE A 170 4.89 3.43 -23.98
N ASP A 171 5.70 4.43 -23.61
CA ASP A 171 7.08 4.58 -24.13
C ASP A 171 7.99 3.40 -23.77
N SER A 172 7.83 2.81 -22.58
CA SER A 172 8.61 1.62 -22.21
C SER A 172 8.26 0.43 -23.08
N PHE A 173 6.99 0.23 -23.41
CA PHE A 173 6.57 -0.88 -24.27
C PHE A 173 7.12 -0.73 -25.69
N ARG A 174 7.11 0.48 -26.27
CA ARG A 174 7.73 0.74 -27.57
C ARG A 174 9.23 0.47 -27.60
N ARG A 175 9.93 0.78 -26.50
CA ARG A 175 11.38 0.52 -26.39
C ARG A 175 11.67 -0.99 -26.31
N ASP A 176 10.88 -1.72 -25.55
CA ASP A 176 11.10 -3.15 -25.28
C ASP A 176 10.52 -4.04 -26.40
N TYR A 177 9.48 -3.57 -27.10
CA TYR A 177 8.79 -4.29 -28.17
C TYR A 177 8.57 -3.35 -29.37
N LYS A 178 9.43 -3.47 -30.39
CA LYS A 178 9.44 -2.57 -31.57
C LYS A 178 8.14 -2.56 -32.35
N GLU A 179 7.40 -3.67 -32.34
CA GLU A 179 6.11 -3.82 -33.04
C GLU A 179 4.92 -3.47 -32.14
N PHE A 180 5.14 -2.85 -30.98
CA PHE A 180 4.08 -2.58 -30.00
C PHE A 180 2.94 -1.76 -30.60
N ASP A 181 3.24 -0.72 -31.37
CA ASP A 181 2.20 0.14 -31.94
C ASP A 181 1.35 -0.63 -32.98
N ASP A 182 1.97 -1.48 -33.81
CA ASP A 182 1.25 -2.33 -34.76
C ASP A 182 0.38 -3.37 -34.03
N TRP A 183 0.92 -3.99 -32.98
CA TRP A 183 0.17 -4.90 -32.12
C TRP A 183 -1.01 -4.21 -31.45
N PHE A 184 -0.79 -3.01 -30.89
CA PHE A 184 -1.83 -2.23 -30.21
C PHE A 184 -2.96 -1.86 -31.17
N ASN A 185 -2.62 -1.44 -32.40
CA ASN A 185 -3.60 -1.13 -33.43
C ASN A 185 -4.40 -2.37 -33.87
N ARG A 186 -3.78 -3.55 -33.99
CA ARG A 186 -4.50 -4.81 -34.26
C ARG A 186 -5.49 -5.18 -33.15
N LYS A 187 -5.33 -4.62 -31.96
CA LYS A 187 -6.19 -4.83 -30.79
C LYS A 187 -7.28 -3.77 -30.62
N SER A 188 -7.46 -2.86 -31.58
CA SER A 188 -8.35 -1.69 -31.47
C SER A 188 -9.74 -1.99 -30.89
N ASP A 189 -10.33 -3.11 -31.28
CA ASP A 189 -11.71 -3.51 -30.93
C ASP A 189 -11.77 -4.37 -29.66
N GLU A 190 -10.63 -4.65 -29.03
CA GLU A 190 -10.55 -5.39 -27.77
C GLU A 190 -10.61 -4.43 -26.57
N ILE A 191 -11.05 -4.97 -25.44
CA ILE A 191 -11.19 -4.22 -24.19
C ILE A 191 -9.89 -4.32 -23.39
N ALA A 192 -9.37 -3.15 -22.99
CA ALA A 192 -8.40 -2.99 -21.93
C ALA A 192 -9.06 -2.47 -20.65
N TYR A 193 -8.39 -2.69 -19.54
CA TYR A 193 -8.75 -2.15 -18.23
C TYR A 193 -7.73 -1.06 -17.89
N ILE A 194 -8.19 0.15 -17.66
CA ILE A 194 -7.33 1.30 -17.38
C ILE A 194 -7.67 1.96 -16.05
N CYS A 195 -6.66 2.59 -15.47
CA CYS A 195 -6.83 3.58 -14.41
C CYS A 195 -6.27 4.91 -14.89
N THR A 196 -6.99 6.00 -14.63
CA THR A 196 -6.64 7.36 -15.06
C THR A 196 -6.49 8.29 -13.85
N SER A 197 -5.40 9.05 -13.77
CA SER A 197 -5.18 10.07 -12.73
C SER A 197 -6.25 11.16 -12.73
N GLU A 198 -6.20 12.06 -11.74
CA GLU A 198 -7.03 13.28 -11.72
C GLU A 198 -6.85 14.18 -12.96
N THR A 199 -5.71 14.07 -13.64
CA THR A 199 -5.39 14.80 -14.88
C THR A 199 -5.70 13.99 -16.14
N ASP A 200 -6.48 12.92 -16.01
CA ASP A 200 -6.92 12.02 -17.08
C ASP A 200 -5.77 11.29 -17.80
N LYS A 201 -4.62 11.15 -17.14
CA LYS A 201 -3.47 10.39 -17.66
C LYS A 201 -3.56 8.94 -17.25
N ILE A 202 -3.22 8.02 -18.15
CA ILE A 202 -3.18 6.59 -17.83
C ILE A 202 -2.06 6.33 -16.81
N VAL A 203 -2.40 5.68 -15.71
CA VAL A 203 -1.46 5.30 -14.63
C VAL A 203 -1.41 3.79 -14.39
N ALA A 204 -2.44 3.06 -14.83
CA ALA A 204 -2.41 1.61 -14.95
C ALA A 204 -3.11 1.14 -16.23
N PHE A 205 -2.63 0.03 -16.78
CA PHE A 205 -3.16 -0.62 -17.96
C PHE A 205 -3.06 -2.13 -17.79
N LEU A 206 -4.17 -2.83 -18.04
CA LEU A 206 -4.27 -4.28 -18.04
C LEU A 206 -5.03 -4.74 -19.27
N TYR A 207 -4.40 -5.59 -20.07
CA TYR A 207 -5.05 -6.33 -21.13
C TYR A 207 -5.01 -7.81 -20.80
N VAL A 208 -6.18 -8.44 -20.85
CA VAL A 208 -6.34 -9.89 -20.68
C VAL A 208 -6.98 -10.48 -21.91
N LYS A 209 -6.54 -11.67 -22.29
CA LYS A 209 -7.19 -12.49 -23.32
C LYS A 209 -7.56 -13.85 -22.76
N ILE A 210 -8.64 -14.41 -23.26
CA ILE A 210 -8.99 -15.80 -23.00
C ILE A 210 -8.20 -16.66 -23.99
N GLU A 211 -7.46 -17.64 -23.48
CA GLU A 211 -6.84 -18.70 -24.28
C GLU A 211 -7.69 -19.96 -24.12
N GLU A 212 -8.04 -20.58 -25.25
CA GLU A 212 -8.84 -21.80 -25.27
C GLU A 212 -7.95 -23.04 -25.09
N ARG A 213 -8.58 -24.22 -25.01
CA ARG A 213 -7.88 -25.47 -24.64
C ARG A 213 -6.82 -25.89 -25.65
N ASP A 214 -6.92 -25.41 -26.88
CA ASP A 214 -6.08 -25.72 -28.03
C ASP A 214 -4.92 -24.71 -28.23
N GLU A 215 -4.73 -23.75 -27.32
CA GLU A 215 -3.59 -22.83 -27.39
C GLU A 215 -2.26 -23.60 -27.33
N CYS A 216 -1.34 -23.25 -28.23
CA CYS A 216 -0.03 -23.89 -28.32
C CYS A 216 0.94 -23.29 -27.29
N TYR A 217 1.46 -24.14 -26.40
CA TYR A 217 2.48 -23.80 -25.40
C TYR A 217 3.75 -24.65 -25.56
N SER A 218 4.10 -24.99 -26.81
CA SER A 218 5.24 -25.88 -27.10
C SER A 218 6.60 -25.31 -26.66
N ASP A 219 6.66 -24.01 -26.42
CA ASP A 219 7.81 -23.23 -25.99
C ASP A 219 7.96 -23.14 -24.45
N ILE A 220 7.04 -23.72 -23.68
CA ILE A 220 7.04 -23.69 -22.21
C ILE A 220 7.40 -25.06 -21.63
N VAL A 221 8.33 -25.10 -20.67
CA VAL A 221 8.73 -26.33 -19.96
C VAL A 221 8.56 -26.12 -18.44
N PRO A 222 7.77 -26.97 -17.74
CA PRO A 222 6.98 -28.09 -18.27
C PRO A 222 5.78 -27.60 -19.11
N ALA A 223 5.42 -28.38 -20.12
CA ALA A 223 4.28 -28.05 -20.98
C ALA A 223 2.99 -27.99 -20.17
N PHE A 224 2.15 -27.01 -20.49
CA PHE A 224 0.84 -26.89 -19.88
C PHE A 224 -0.14 -27.91 -20.43
N ASN A 225 -0.92 -28.54 -19.55
CA ASN A 225 -2.04 -29.40 -19.98
C ASN A 225 -3.11 -28.57 -20.72
N PRO A 226 -3.82 -29.10 -21.72
CA PRO A 226 -4.93 -28.41 -22.38
C PRO A 226 -5.98 -27.91 -21.37
N ALA A 227 -6.20 -26.60 -21.31
CA ALA A 227 -7.18 -25.97 -20.41
C ALA A 227 -7.54 -24.56 -20.90
N LYS A 228 -8.75 -24.11 -20.56
CA LYS A 228 -9.16 -22.72 -20.76
C LYS A 228 -8.46 -21.84 -19.73
N ARG A 229 -7.82 -20.76 -20.18
CA ARG A 229 -6.99 -19.88 -19.34
C ARG A 229 -7.34 -18.42 -19.55
N LEU A 230 -7.16 -17.62 -18.51
CA LEU A 230 -7.09 -16.16 -18.63
C LEU A 230 -5.61 -15.79 -18.68
N LYS A 231 -5.17 -15.23 -19.79
CA LYS A 231 -3.79 -14.73 -19.94
C LYS A 231 -3.77 -13.23 -19.77
N ILE A 232 -2.81 -12.77 -18.96
CA ILE A 232 -2.41 -11.37 -18.94
C ILE A 232 -1.54 -11.15 -20.18
N GLY A 233 -2.08 -10.42 -21.16
CA GLY A 233 -1.32 -10.04 -22.35
C GLY A 233 -0.37 -8.89 -22.06
N THR A 234 -0.83 -7.90 -21.30
CA THR A 234 0.00 -6.75 -20.90
C THR A 234 -0.50 -6.21 -19.57
N LEU A 235 0.40 -5.96 -18.63
CA LEU A 235 0.11 -5.29 -17.37
C LEU A 235 1.21 -4.27 -17.10
N LYS A 236 0.82 -3.03 -16.81
CA LYS A 236 1.73 -2.00 -16.31
C LYS A 236 1.00 -1.09 -15.33
N VAL A 237 1.67 -0.78 -14.24
CA VAL A 237 1.23 0.16 -13.21
C VAL A 237 2.41 1.11 -12.96
N ILE A 238 2.19 2.42 -13.12
CA ILE A 238 3.20 3.46 -12.85
C ILE A 238 3.00 4.04 -11.45
N SER A 239 1.75 4.09 -10.98
CA SER A 239 1.37 4.48 -9.63
C SER A 239 0.09 3.74 -9.25
N ASN A 240 -0.02 3.38 -7.98
CA ASN A 240 -1.18 2.68 -7.42
C ASN A 240 -2.38 3.62 -7.23
N GLY A 241 -2.27 4.89 -7.65
CA GLY A 241 -3.27 5.92 -7.36
C GLY A 241 -3.08 6.63 -6.04
N TYR A 242 -1.89 6.50 -5.46
CA TYR A 242 -1.50 7.12 -4.21
C TYR A 242 -0.09 7.72 -4.35
#